data_AF-A0AAD9BA76-F1
#
_entry.id   AF-A0AAD9BA76-F1
#
_cell.length_a   1.000
_cell.length_b   1.000
_cell.length_c   1.000
_cell.angle_alpha   90.00
_cell.angle_beta   90.00
_cell.angle_gamma   90.00
#
_symmetry.space_group_name_H-M   'P 1'
#
loop_
_entity.id
_entity.type
_entity.pdbx_description
1 polymer ?
#
loop_
_entity_poly.entity_id
_entity_poly.type
_entity_poly.pdbx_seq_one_letter_code
_entity_poly.pdbx_strand_id
1 'polypeptide(L)'
;MSRFPLKRLYTELPVWVVEDHHDVVRHIYRAIASRHLPLQNIKMVHLDSHPDLLIPEKLFSELSIENWIMPMVYAGHVSCVAWLHPYWAQQITEGEHRMAVGRDSSTTTIRVTSTDDYFLSDGLYVSEKQLENPKALRLNVVKVNPVKQSQSSLTEGSSRSSSNEDDEEGSTSYVLKIISSFLSETEPYILDIDLDFFSCKNPFKELYTEELYSFKGPRPHAAEEELDECVDQRVRQLEDLEAAFADLLEDDGEDTVTRWARNPGMASLTRLVSSLKSRNPCPDYEMVHQAGLTCDSGELPHHISSDEEIDRLISAVQLFLKALPKPTLVTMSRSSLDEYCPVEQVDSVQSRVLAVLENLYGPLDLHRDYENSSTETQDCPFHSSTGNVSALYETDITPAGWTFSIWGVIYTWLTLLVIYTTSYVFRGSWAQTLLPYTFYFCWMANLVLNMIWLLLWDRELMLAALVVLILMVITSCTALFCCCFATDYYGLWLQEYHRKDLFCLRVLVQNGLALYTTWTSIASLINFSMVLHLWGVAKSTAATASLCILFAEVVAW
;
A
#
# COMPACT_ATOMS: atom_id res chain seq x y z
N MET A 1 -31.02 20.99 24.07
CA MET A 1 -30.66 19.56 24.16
C MET A 1 -30.28 19.09 22.76
N SER A 2 -28.98 19.09 22.42
CA SER A 2 -28.51 18.55 21.14
C SER A 2 -28.74 17.04 21.14
N ARG A 3 -29.57 16.56 20.21
CA ARG A 3 -29.72 15.12 19.96
C ARG A 3 -28.46 14.64 19.24
N PHE A 4 -27.47 14.16 19.97
CA PHE A 4 -26.45 13.31 19.36
C PHE A 4 -27.17 12.08 18.77
N PRO A 5 -26.93 11.72 17.49
CA PRO A 5 -27.56 10.54 16.90
C PRO A 5 -27.16 9.29 17.70
N LEU A 6 -28.12 8.40 18.01
CA LEU A 6 -27.81 7.13 18.66
C LEU A 6 -26.84 6.31 17.79
N LYS A 7 -25.76 5.83 18.43
CA LYS A 7 -24.80 4.86 17.87
C LYS A 7 -25.54 3.59 17.46
N ARG A 8 -25.18 3.03 16.30
CA ARG A 8 -25.73 1.74 15.84
C ARG A 8 -24.92 0.59 16.44
N LEU A 9 -25.61 -0.52 16.68
CA LEU A 9 -25.01 -1.76 17.18
C LEU A 9 -25.21 -2.83 16.11
N TYR A 10 -24.18 -3.64 15.88
CA TYR A 10 -24.31 -4.84 15.06
C TYR A 10 -25.10 -5.91 15.81
N THR A 11 -25.80 -6.76 15.08
CA THR A 11 -26.50 -7.94 15.62
C THR A 11 -25.51 -9.01 16.06
N GLU A 12 -24.53 -9.28 15.21
CA GLU A 12 -23.41 -10.21 15.42
C GLU A 12 -22.10 -9.42 15.35
N LEU A 13 -21.01 -9.96 15.91
CA LEU A 13 -19.72 -9.23 15.88
C LEU A 13 -19.14 -9.32 14.47
N PRO A 14 -18.96 -8.21 13.74
CA PRO A 14 -18.31 -8.26 12.44
C PRO A 14 -16.82 -8.56 12.60
N VAL A 15 -16.35 -9.54 11.83
CA VAL A 15 -14.94 -9.92 11.74
C VAL A 15 -14.53 -9.84 10.27
N TRP A 16 -13.66 -8.88 9.94
CA TRP A 16 -13.14 -8.69 8.59
C TRP A 16 -11.73 -9.27 8.53
N VAL A 17 -11.57 -10.35 7.76
CA VAL A 17 -10.26 -10.96 7.50
C VAL A 17 -9.77 -10.51 6.13
N VAL A 18 -8.64 -9.83 6.08
CA VAL A 18 -7.99 -9.31 4.88
C VAL A 18 -6.64 -10.00 4.68
N GLU A 19 -6.02 -9.82 3.51
CA GLU A 19 -4.69 -10.37 3.26
C GLU A 19 -3.62 -9.38 3.74
N ASP A 20 -3.54 -8.21 3.10
CA ASP A 20 -2.63 -7.14 3.49
C ASP A 20 -3.22 -6.32 4.65
N HIS A 21 -2.39 -5.95 5.63
CA HIS A 21 -2.88 -5.28 6.83
C HIS A 21 -3.61 -3.97 6.56
N HIS A 22 -3.08 -3.13 5.69
CA HIS A 22 -3.66 -1.82 5.38
C HIS A 22 -5.09 -1.89 4.81
N ASP A 23 -5.53 -3.04 4.26
CA ASP A 23 -6.90 -3.21 3.76
C ASP A 23 -7.96 -3.11 4.86
N VAL A 24 -7.59 -3.29 6.14
CA VAL A 24 -8.52 -3.13 7.28
C VAL A 24 -9.10 -1.71 7.37
N VAL A 25 -8.37 -0.72 6.86
CA VAL A 25 -8.74 0.70 6.91
C VAL A 25 -10.13 0.94 6.33
N ARG A 26 -10.45 0.33 5.17
CA ARG A 26 -11.74 0.53 4.50
C ARG A 26 -12.93 0.08 5.36
N HIS A 27 -12.76 -0.98 6.14
CA HIS A 27 -13.79 -1.53 7.03
C HIS A 27 -13.98 -0.64 8.26
N ILE A 28 -12.88 -0.11 8.81
CA ILE A 28 -12.91 0.86 9.92
C ILE A 28 -13.65 2.13 9.48
N TYR A 29 -13.29 2.71 8.32
CA TYR A 29 -13.97 3.90 7.80
C TYR A 29 -15.44 3.65 7.48
N ARG A 30 -15.80 2.46 6.98
CA ARG A 30 -17.21 2.05 6.78
C ARG A 30 -17.97 1.98 8.11
N ALA A 31 -17.35 1.48 9.18
CA ALA A 31 -17.94 1.45 10.51
C ALA A 31 -18.12 2.85 11.11
N ILE A 32 -17.19 3.79 10.85
CA ILE A 32 -17.33 5.21 11.21
C ILE A 32 -18.49 5.84 10.42
N ALA A 33 -18.51 5.69 9.10
CA ALA A 33 -19.51 6.28 8.21
C ALA A 33 -20.93 5.76 8.51
N SER A 34 -21.04 4.48 8.86
CA SER A 34 -22.31 3.84 9.24
C SER A 34 -22.72 4.06 10.71
N ARG A 35 -21.92 4.82 11.48
CA ARG A 35 -22.16 5.20 12.89
C ARG A 35 -22.15 4.02 13.87
N HIS A 36 -21.41 2.96 13.55
CA HIS A 36 -21.08 1.90 14.49
C HIS A 36 -19.86 2.28 15.34
N LEU A 37 -18.89 2.99 14.75
CA LEU A 37 -17.81 3.66 15.48
C LEU A 37 -18.10 5.17 15.64
N PRO A 38 -17.57 5.81 16.70
CA PRO A 38 -17.65 7.27 16.82
C PRO A 38 -16.76 7.93 15.76
N LEU A 39 -17.01 9.22 15.50
CA LEU A 39 -16.21 9.98 14.53
C LEU A 39 -14.79 10.29 15.02
N GLN A 40 -14.57 10.34 16.33
CA GLN A 40 -13.30 10.73 16.96
C GLN A 40 -13.11 9.95 18.26
N ASN A 41 -11.90 9.98 18.80
CA ASN A 41 -11.52 9.29 20.04
C ASN A 41 -11.76 7.77 20.01
N ILE A 42 -11.52 7.16 18.84
CA ILE A 42 -11.56 5.70 18.70
C ILE A 42 -10.33 5.12 19.41
N LYS A 43 -10.58 4.07 20.19
CA LYS A 43 -9.54 3.26 20.82
C LYS A 43 -9.31 2.00 20.00
N MET A 44 -8.06 1.58 19.91
CA MET A 44 -7.65 0.37 19.20
C MET A 44 -6.80 -0.49 20.11
N VAL A 45 -7.07 -1.79 20.12
CA VAL A 45 -6.20 -2.83 20.68
C VAL A 45 -5.69 -3.60 19.47
N HIS A 46 -4.39 -3.53 19.22
CA HIS A 46 -3.72 -4.04 18.01
C HIS A 46 -2.71 -5.10 18.43
N LEU A 47 -2.92 -6.34 18.00
CA LEU A 47 -2.05 -7.49 18.28
C LEU A 47 -1.22 -7.76 17.04
N ASP A 48 0.09 -7.57 17.14
CA ASP A 48 0.96 -7.60 15.97
C ASP A 48 2.42 -7.79 16.39
N SER A 49 3.25 -8.44 15.56
CA SER A 49 4.71 -8.44 15.72
C SER A 49 5.35 -7.09 15.32
N HIS A 50 4.65 -6.25 14.57
CA HIS A 50 5.04 -4.94 14.06
C HIS A 50 4.16 -3.81 14.62
N PRO A 51 4.65 -2.56 14.74
CA PRO A 51 3.85 -1.48 15.33
C PRO A 51 2.81 -0.86 14.39
N ASP A 52 3.08 -0.88 13.08
CA ASP A 52 2.32 -0.21 12.01
C ASP A 52 2.09 1.30 12.19
N LEU A 53 3.09 1.96 12.80
CA LEU A 53 3.05 3.37 13.16
C LEU A 53 3.88 4.27 12.24
N LEU A 54 4.37 3.76 11.11
CA LEU A 54 5.05 4.61 10.13
C LEU A 54 4.07 5.56 9.43
N ILE A 55 4.62 6.53 8.71
CA ILE A 55 3.84 7.59 8.05
C ILE A 55 4.12 7.53 6.55
N PRO A 56 3.08 7.40 5.70
CA PRO A 56 3.27 7.42 4.25
C PRO A 56 3.66 8.82 3.77
N GLU A 57 4.46 8.91 2.71
CA GLU A 57 4.83 10.17 2.07
C GLU A 57 3.60 10.93 1.54
N LYS A 58 2.65 10.22 0.91
CA LYS A 58 1.34 10.77 0.50
C LYS A 58 0.16 10.13 1.23
N LEU A 59 -0.58 10.97 1.93
CA LEU A 59 -1.74 10.58 2.73
C LEU A 59 -2.81 9.81 1.91
N PHE A 60 -3.17 8.62 2.38
CA PHE A 60 -4.20 7.69 1.84
C PHE A 60 -3.99 7.14 0.42
N SER A 61 -3.09 7.69 -0.40
CA SER A 61 -2.79 7.16 -1.75
C SER A 61 -1.65 6.15 -1.77
N GLU A 62 -0.84 6.09 -0.71
CA GLU A 62 0.36 5.25 -0.58
C GLU A 62 0.35 4.51 0.77
N LEU A 63 -0.83 4.04 1.20
CA LEU A 63 -0.90 3.15 2.36
C LEU A 63 -0.16 1.85 2.06
N SER A 64 0.61 1.40 3.04
CA SER A 64 1.33 0.14 3.07
C SER A 64 1.01 -0.57 4.39
N ILE A 65 1.36 -1.84 4.48
CA ILE A 65 1.16 -2.70 5.65
C ILE A 65 1.72 -2.10 6.94
N GLU A 66 2.78 -1.30 6.88
CA GLU A 66 3.47 -0.71 8.05
C GLU A 66 3.02 0.71 8.45
N ASN A 67 2.14 1.37 7.68
CA ASN A 67 1.91 2.82 7.79
C ASN A 67 0.43 3.26 7.83
N TRP A 68 -0.48 2.34 8.17
CA TRP A 68 -1.93 2.56 8.03
C TRP A 68 -2.61 3.19 9.26
N ILE A 69 -2.03 3.07 10.47
CA ILE A 69 -2.63 3.60 11.71
C ILE A 69 -2.50 5.13 11.78
N MET A 70 -1.31 5.68 11.52
CA MET A 70 -1.02 7.10 11.67
C MET A 70 -1.90 8.03 10.81
N PRO A 71 -2.25 7.69 9.55
CA PRO A 71 -3.23 8.44 8.77
C PRO A 71 -4.58 8.63 9.46
N MET A 72 -5.07 7.63 10.21
CA MET A 72 -6.32 7.76 10.98
C MET A 72 -6.17 8.64 12.22
N VAL A 73 -4.98 8.66 12.83
CA VAL A 73 -4.65 9.56 13.93
C VAL A 73 -4.60 10.99 13.43
N TYR A 74 -3.93 11.25 12.32
CA TYR A 74 -3.86 12.56 11.66
C TYR A 74 -5.26 13.06 11.25
N ALA A 75 -6.12 12.17 10.74
CA ALA A 75 -7.53 12.47 10.45
C ALA A 75 -8.37 12.76 11.71
N GLY A 76 -7.85 12.47 12.90
CA GLY A 76 -8.51 12.70 14.19
C GLY A 76 -9.53 11.63 14.59
N HIS A 77 -9.50 10.46 13.92
CA HIS A 77 -10.39 9.34 14.22
C HIS A 77 -9.87 8.53 15.42
N VAL A 78 -8.62 8.08 15.35
CA VAL A 78 -7.94 7.30 16.40
C VAL A 78 -7.14 8.23 17.30
N SER A 79 -7.25 8.06 18.61
CA SER A 79 -6.49 8.86 19.59
C SER A 79 -5.70 8.02 20.60
N CYS A 80 -5.97 6.71 20.62
CA CYS A 80 -5.48 5.78 21.62
C CYS A 80 -5.24 4.43 20.96
N VAL A 81 -4.01 3.94 21.01
CA VAL A 81 -3.63 2.60 20.52
C VAL A 81 -2.97 1.85 21.67
N ALA A 82 -3.38 0.61 21.90
CA ALA A 82 -2.66 -0.34 22.73
C ALA A 82 -2.07 -1.39 21.80
N TRP A 83 -0.77 -1.30 21.55
CA TRP A 83 -0.03 -2.28 20.76
C TRP A 83 0.42 -3.41 21.69
N LEU A 84 -0.16 -4.58 21.47
CA LEU A 84 0.17 -5.81 22.18
C LEU A 84 1.12 -6.60 21.29
N HIS A 85 2.38 -6.65 21.67
CA HIS A 85 3.40 -7.32 20.88
C HIS A 85 3.84 -8.62 21.57
N PRO A 86 4.21 -9.65 20.80
CA PRO A 86 4.76 -10.88 21.37
C PRO A 86 6.16 -10.60 21.94
N TYR A 87 6.63 -11.49 22.82
CA TYR A 87 7.89 -11.30 23.57
C TYR A 87 9.17 -11.21 22.70
N TRP A 88 9.09 -11.56 21.41
CA TRP A 88 10.19 -11.45 20.46
C TRP A 88 10.22 -10.12 19.70
N ALA A 89 9.13 -9.36 19.68
CA ALA A 89 9.04 -8.05 19.05
C ALA A 89 9.48 -6.95 20.04
N GLN A 90 10.39 -6.08 19.63
CA GLN A 90 11.05 -5.09 20.50
C GLN A 90 11.28 -3.72 19.83
N GLN A 91 10.55 -3.42 18.75
CA GLN A 91 10.78 -2.21 17.95
C GLN A 91 10.51 -0.90 18.73
N ILE A 92 9.59 -0.92 19.70
CA ILE A 92 9.32 0.22 20.59
C ILE A 92 9.40 -0.29 22.03
N THR A 93 10.00 0.50 22.92
CA THR A 93 10.12 0.17 24.35
C THR A 93 8.73 0.06 25.01
N GLU A 94 8.54 -0.92 25.89
CA GLU A 94 7.29 -1.08 26.64
C GLU A 94 6.96 0.14 27.52
N GLY A 95 5.68 0.50 27.62
CA GLY A 95 5.21 1.62 28.43
C GLY A 95 4.14 2.49 27.79
N GLU A 96 3.77 3.59 28.48
CA GLU A 96 2.88 4.61 27.93
C GLU A 96 3.70 5.69 27.21
N HIS A 97 3.42 5.87 25.93
CA HIS A 97 4.01 6.86 25.06
C HIS A 97 2.97 7.90 24.67
N ARG A 98 3.37 9.17 24.66
CA ARG A 98 2.50 10.30 24.31
C ARG A 98 3.17 11.13 23.25
N MET A 99 2.48 11.31 22.14
CA MET A 99 2.97 12.09 21.01
C MET A 99 1.82 12.88 20.37
N ALA A 100 2.17 13.92 19.63
CA ALA A 100 1.26 14.61 18.74
C ALA A 100 1.61 14.26 17.29
N VAL A 101 0.59 14.03 16.47
CA VAL A 101 0.69 13.81 15.02
C VAL A 101 0.08 15.00 14.31
N GLY A 102 0.78 15.55 13.32
CA GLY A 102 0.28 16.72 12.62
C GLY A 102 1.12 17.01 11.38
N ARG A 103 0.81 18.14 10.74
CA ARG A 103 1.50 18.54 9.51
C ARG A 103 2.67 19.43 9.87
N ASP A 104 3.87 19.10 9.39
CA ASP A 104 5.00 20.01 9.52
C ASP A 104 4.79 21.25 8.64
N SER A 105 4.87 22.42 9.26
CA SER A 105 4.76 23.73 8.60
C SER A 105 5.80 23.97 7.51
N SER A 106 6.96 23.28 7.55
CA SER A 106 8.07 23.51 6.62
C SER A 106 8.02 22.60 5.40
N THR A 107 7.86 21.28 5.60
CA THR A 107 7.85 20.28 4.53
C THR A 107 6.45 19.95 4.02
N THR A 108 5.42 20.33 4.77
CA THR A 108 4.00 20.01 4.50
C THR A 108 3.64 18.52 4.63
N THR A 109 4.57 17.69 5.10
CA THR A 109 4.41 16.26 5.36
C THR A 109 3.85 15.99 6.75
N ILE A 110 3.43 14.76 7.02
CA ILE A 110 2.94 14.36 8.36
C ILE A 110 4.15 13.94 9.21
N ARG A 111 4.17 14.40 10.46
CA ARG A 111 5.26 14.19 11.41
C ARG A 111 4.72 13.96 12.81
N VAL A 112 5.58 13.47 13.69
CA VAL A 112 5.26 13.18 15.11
C VAL A 112 6.19 13.91 16.05
N THR A 113 5.76 14.10 17.30
CA THR A 113 6.62 14.66 18.35
C THR A 113 7.30 13.58 19.21
N SER A 114 7.22 12.31 18.83
CA SER A 114 7.80 11.23 19.64
C SER A 114 9.31 11.18 19.50
N THR A 115 9.99 10.94 20.62
CA THR A 115 11.45 10.82 20.68
C THR A 115 11.91 9.37 20.77
N ASP A 116 11.02 8.40 20.52
CA ASP A 116 11.41 7.00 20.45
C ASP A 116 12.25 6.76 19.20
N ASP A 117 13.26 5.90 19.31
CA ASP A 117 14.19 5.59 18.22
C ASP A 117 13.45 5.12 16.96
N TYR A 118 12.31 4.43 17.10
CA TYR A 118 11.44 4.02 16.00
C TYR A 118 10.99 5.18 15.09
N PHE A 119 10.69 6.35 15.66
CA PHE A 119 10.28 7.52 14.86
C PHE A 119 11.48 8.38 14.45
N LEU A 120 12.55 8.38 15.25
CA LEU A 120 13.77 9.12 14.94
C LEU A 120 14.54 8.48 13.79
N SER A 121 14.56 7.15 13.71
CA SER A 121 15.29 6.42 12.67
C SER A 121 14.67 6.61 11.29
N ASP A 122 13.36 6.84 11.20
CA ASP A 122 12.67 7.23 9.95
C ASP A 122 12.59 8.75 9.73
N GLY A 123 13.23 9.55 10.57
CA GLY A 123 13.24 11.01 10.43
C GLY A 123 11.85 11.64 10.57
N LEU A 124 10.94 11.02 11.32
CA LEU A 124 9.55 11.44 11.48
C LEU A 124 9.35 12.47 12.59
N TYR A 125 10.35 12.69 13.44
CA TYR A 125 10.27 13.65 14.55
C TYR A 125 10.33 15.10 14.07
N VAL A 126 9.45 15.93 14.63
CA VAL A 126 9.57 17.39 14.63
C VAL A 126 9.10 17.93 15.98
N SER A 127 9.56 19.13 16.35
CA SER A 127 9.11 19.76 17.57
C SER A 127 7.65 20.23 17.50
N GLU A 128 6.95 20.23 18.63
CA GLU A 128 5.52 20.59 18.70
C GLU A 128 5.24 22.01 18.16
N LYS A 129 6.23 22.91 18.20
CA LYS A 129 6.13 24.28 17.68
C LYS A 129 5.99 24.34 16.15
N GLN A 130 6.48 23.32 15.46
CA GLN A 130 6.46 23.22 13.99
C GLN A 130 5.24 22.46 13.47
N LEU A 131 4.46 21.85 14.38
CA LEU A 131 3.33 20.99 14.04
C LEU A 131 2.04 21.81 13.89
N GLU A 132 1.47 21.80 12.69
CA GLU A 132 0.15 22.34 12.41
C GLU A 132 -0.95 21.31 12.68
N ASN A 133 -2.05 21.77 13.28
CA ASN A 133 -3.23 20.96 13.62
C ASN A 133 -2.92 19.67 14.41
N PRO A 134 -2.13 19.74 15.50
CA PRO A 134 -1.70 18.55 16.24
C PRO A 134 -2.88 17.71 16.75
N LYS A 135 -2.77 16.40 16.57
CA LYS A 135 -3.67 15.37 17.11
C LYS A 135 -2.91 14.56 18.14
N ALA A 136 -3.40 14.54 19.38
CA ALA A 136 -2.78 13.76 20.44
C ALA A 136 -3.01 12.25 20.21
N LEU A 137 -1.93 11.48 20.31
CA LEU A 137 -1.93 10.03 20.32
C LEU A 137 -1.35 9.53 21.64
N ARG A 138 -2.09 8.63 22.29
CA ARG A 138 -1.59 7.84 23.42
C ARG A 138 -1.37 6.41 22.97
N LEU A 139 -0.12 5.98 22.95
CA LEU A 139 0.29 4.61 22.63
C LEU A 139 0.64 3.88 23.92
N ASN A 140 0.10 2.68 24.11
CA ASN A 140 0.52 1.77 25.18
C ASN A 140 1.18 0.56 24.53
N VAL A 141 2.47 0.37 24.78
CA VAL A 141 3.24 -0.77 24.26
C VAL A 141 3.29 -1.83 25.34
N VAL A 142 2.72 -3.00 25.06
CA VAL A 142 2.48 -4.04 26.05
C VAL A 142 2.95 -5.40 25.53
N LYS A 143 4.04 -5.91 26.08
CA LYS A 143 4.52 -7.26 25.84
C LYS A 143 3.48 -8.31 26.23
N VAL A 144 3.36 -9.38 25.45
CA VAL A 144 2.51 -10.55 25.75
C VAL A 144 3.35 -11.82 25.75
N ASN A 145 3.30 -12.55 26.87
CA ASN A 145 3.94 -13.84 27.03
C ASN A 145 2.95 -15.00 26.84
N PRO A 146 3.38 -16.14 26.25
CA PRO A 146 2.56 -17.35 26.21
C PRO A 146 2.21 -17.84 27.63
N VAL A 147 1.01 -18.41 27.80
CA VAL A 147 0.60 -18.97 29.10
C VAL A 147 1.56 -20.08 29.54
N LYS A 148 2.02 -20.04 30.81
CA LYS A 148 2.90 -21.08 31.39
C LYS A 148 2.13 -22.41 31.50
N GLN A 149 2.78 -23.54 31.15
CA GLN A 149 2.17 -24.90 31.11
C GLN A 149 1.54 -25.38 32.43
N SER A 150 1.85 -24.76 33.57
CA SER A 150 1.47 -25.22 34.90
C SER A 150 0.10 -24.75 35.41
N GLN A 151 -0.70 -24.02 34.63
CA GLN A 151 -2.03 -23.53 35.07
C GLN A 151 -3.24 -24.33 34.54
N SER A 152 -3.06 -25.60 34.15
CA SER A 152 -4.19 -26.50 33.84
C SER A 152 -4.69 -27.32 35.05
N SER A 153 -4.10 -27.17 36.24
CA SER A 153 -4.53 -27.86 37.46
C SER A 153 -4.50 -26.94 38.69
N LEU A 154 -5.63 -26.30 38.98
CA LEU A 154 -5.87 -25.72 40.31
C LEU A 154 -6.08 -26.86 41.31
N THR A 155 -4.99 -27.29 41.95
CA THR A 155 -5.04 -27.86 43.31
C THR A 155 -4.18 -27.02 44.22
N GLU A 156 -4.83 -26.49 45.26
CA GLU A 156 -4.26 -25.68 46.33
C GLU A 156 -2.98 -26.29 46.92
N GLY A 157 -1.94 -25.49 47.09
CA GLY A 157 -0.78 -25.90 47.89
C GLY A 157 0.53 -25.16 47.63
N SER A 158 0.67 -23.99 48.24
CA SER A 158 1.92 -23.44 48.81
C SER A 158 3.25 -23.62 48.06
N SER A 159 3.82 -22.51 47.56
CA SER A 159 5.05 -21.95 48.15
C SER A 159 5.38 -20.59 47.51
N ARG A 160 5.63 -19.59 48.38
CA ARG A 160 6.20 -18.29 48.01
C ARG A 160 7.66 -18.50 47.60
N SER A 161 7.94 -18.49 46.30
CA SER A 161 9.25 -18.11 45.78
C SER A 161 9.19 -16.64 45.37
N SER A 162 10.21 -15.86 45.74
CA SER A 162 10.41 -14.48 45.28
C SER A 162 10.34 -14.43 43.76
N SER A 163 9.21 -13.98 43.21
CA SER A 163 9.08 -13.69 41.79
C SER A 163 9.92 -12.45 41.48
N ASN A 164 10.83 -12.57 40.52
CA ASN A 164 11.46 -11.40 39.92
C ASN A 164 10.36 -10.53 39.30
N GLU A 165 10.44 -9.21 39.42
CA GLU A 165 9.46 -8.28 38.81
C GLU A 165 9.36 -8.50 37.28
N ASP A 166 10.46 -8.91 36.65
CA ASP A 166 10.53 -9.29 35.22
C ASP A 166 9.66 -10.51 34.85
N ASP A 167 9.35 -11.39 35.80
CA ASP A 167 8.53 -12.59 35.57
C ASP A 167 7.02 -12.29 35.54
N GLU A 168 6.60 -11.11 36.01
CA GLU A 168 5.22 -10.62 35.94
C GLU A 168 4.93 -9.83 34.66
N GLU A 169 5.94 -9.18 34.07
CA GLU A 169 5.76 -8.39 32.85
C GLU A 169 5.36 -9.31 31.69
N GLY A 170 4.38 -8.85 30.90
CA GLY A 170 3.76 -9.63 29.82
C GLY A 170 2.93 -10.85 30.24
N SER A 171 2.79 -11.13 31.54
CA SER A 171 1.78 -12.08 32.01
C SER A 171 0.37 -11.58 31.67
N THR A 172 -0.58 -12.50 31.51
CA THR A 172 -1.98 -12.15 31.23
C THR A 172 -2.57 -11.18 32.27
N SER A 173 -2.22 -11.34 33.54
CA SER A 173 -2.65 -10.42 34.61
C SER A 173 -2.08 -9.01 34.46
N TYR A 174 -0.83 -8.89 34.01
CA TYR A 174 -0.19 -7.61 33.74
C TYR A 174 -0.84 -6.92 32.54
N VAL A 175 -0.98 -7.65 31.43
CA VAL A 175 -1.66 -7.18 30.21
C VAL A 175 -3.08 -6.68 30.55
N LEU A 176 -3.84 -7.46 31.32
CA LEU A 176 -5.17 -7.08 31.77
C LEU A 176 -5.19 -5.81 32.60
N LYS A 177 -4.24 -5.63 33.52
CA LYS A 177 -4.13 -4.43 34.37
C LYS A 177 -3.94 -3.18 33.51
N ILE A 178 -3.08 -3.24 32.49
CA ILE A 178 -2.83 -2.12 31.59
C ILE A 178 -4.05 -1.85 30.71
N ILE A 179 -4.60 -2.86 30.02
CA ILE A 179 -5.70 -2.65 29.07
C ILE A 179 -7.01 -2.28 29.78
N SER A 180 -7.27 -2.78 30.98
CA SER A 180 -8.45 -2.38 31.76
C SER A 180 -8.39 -0.92 32.21
N SER A 181 -7.19 -0.32 32.30
CA SER A 181 -7.04 1.13 32.50
C SER A 181 -7.22 1.93 31.20
N PHE A 182 -7.05 1.27 30.06
CA PHE A 182 -7.15 1.83 28.72
C PHE A 182 -8.60 1.85 28.20
N LEU A 183 -9.38 0.79 28.43
CA LEU A 183 -10.79 0.65 28.02
C LEU A 183 -11.75 0.82 29.19
N SER A 184 -12.82 1.61 29.04
CA SER A 184 -13.97 1.56 29.95
C SER A 184 -15.05 0.61 29.42
N GLU A 185 -15.89 0.06 30.32
CA GLU A 185 -16.92 -0.94 29.98
C GLU A 185 -17.88 -0.53 28.85
N THR A 186 -18.08 0.78 28.65
CA THR A 186 -19.07 1.31 27.68
C THR A 186 -18.47 1.88 26.40
N GLU A 187 -17.13 1.93 26.28
CA GLU A 187 -16.48 2.59 25.16
C GLU A 187 -16.34 1.67 23.94
N PRO A 188 -16.69 2.14 22.72
CA PRO A 188 -16.29 1.47 21.49
C PRO A 188 -14.78 1.36 21.39
N TYR A 189 -14.32 0.19 20.96
CA TYR A 189 -12.95 0.01 20.48
C TYR A 189 -12.92 -0.96 19.32
N ILE A 190 -11.83 -0.90 18.56
CA ILE A 190 -11.46 -1.82 17.49
C ILE A 190 -10.50 -2.85 18.09
N LEU A 191 -10.77 -4.13 17.86
CA LEU A 191 -9.79 -5.20 18.08
C LEU A 191 -9.18 -5.53 16.73
N ASP A 192 -7.90 -5.25 16.56
CA ASP A 192 -7.14 -5.52 15.37
C ASP A 192 -6.12 -6.62 15.67
N ILE A 193 -6.00 -7.62 14.79
CA ILE A 193 -5.18 -8.81 14.99
C ILE A 193 -4.43 -9.13 13.70
N ASP A 194 -3.13 -8.88 13.65
CA ASP A 194 -2.27 -9.55 12.67
C ASP A 194 -1.99 -10.97 13.15
N LEU A 195 -2.02 -11.93 12.23
CA LEU A 195 -1.70 -13.33 12.52
C LEU A 195 -0.20 -13.57 12.73
N ASP A 196 0.65 -12.66 12.27
CA ASP A 196 2.09 -12.72 12.53
C ASP A 196 2.44 -12.55 14.03
N PHE A 197 1.51 -12.02 14.83
CA PHE A 197 1.61 -11.97 16.30
C PHE A 197 1.84 -13.35 16.91
N PHE A 198 1.30 -14.40 16.27
CA PHE A 198 1.39 -15.78 16.77
C PHE A 198 2.58 -16.54 16.20
N SER A 199 3.12 -16.12 15.06
CA SER A 199 4.29 -16.70 14.40
C SER A 199 4.75 -15.76 13.31
N CYS A 200 5.99 -15.28 13.40
CA CYS A 200 6.51 -14.21 12.54
C CYS A 200 7.76 -14.67 11.79
N LYS A 201 7.82 -14.40 10.49
CA LYS A 201 8.97 -14.59 9.63
C LYS A 201 9.45 -13.22 9.17
N ASN A 202 10.76 -13.01 9.22
CA ASN A 202 11.42 -11.90 8.56
C ASN A 202 11.82 -12.35 7.14
N PRO A 203 11.15 -11.86 6.07
CA PRO A 203 11.47 -12.23 4.69
C PRO A 203 12.86 -11.73 4.25
N PHE A 204 13.38 -10.69 4.88
CA PHE A 204 14.63 -10.03 4.53
C PHE A 204 15.87 -10.59 5.25
N LYS A 205 15.68 -11.54 6.18
CA LYS A 205 16.75 -12.07 7.04
C LYS A 205 17.97 -12.61 6.27
N GLU A 206 17.75 -13.15 5.07
CA GLU A 206 18.83 -13.71 4.25
C GLU A 206 19.46 -12.71 3.27
N LEU A 207 18.94 -11.47 3.16
CA LEU A 207 19.33 -10.52 2.12
C LEU A 207 20.50 -9.61 2.53
N TYR A 208 20.72 -9.35 3.82
CA TYR A 208 21.52 -8.19 4.24
C TYR A 208 22.47 -8.41 5.45
N THR A 209 23.44 -7.49 5.62
CA THR A 209 24.36 -7.39 6.78
C THR A 209 24.42 -5.95 7.31
N GLU A 210 24.04 -5.78 8.58
CA GLU A 210 23.55 -4.60 9.34
C GLU A 210 24.27 -3.22 9.25
N GLU A 211 25.44 -3.09 8.63
CA GLU A 211 26.30 -1.92 8.91
C GLU A 211 25.97 -0.61 8.16
N LEU A 212 25.23 -0.66 7.04
CA LEU A 212 24.99 0.49 6.15
C LEU A 212 23.83 1.38 6.65
N TYR A 213 22.77 0.77 7.19
CA TYR A 213 21.56 1.45 7.65
C TYR A 213 21.57 1.76 9.15
N SER A 214 22.61 1.32 9.87
CA SER A 214 22.70 1.50 11.32
C SER A 214 22.44 2.94 11.75
N PHE A 215 21.39 3.11 12.55
CA PHE A 215 20.99 4.33 13.20
C PHE A 215 21.61 4.40 14.60
N LYS A 216 22.02 5.59 15.01
CA LYS A 216 22.47 5.86 16.37
C LYS A 216 21.59 6.96 16.95
N GLY A 217 20.70 6.55 17.85
CA GLY A 217 19.83 7.45 18.57
C GLY A 217 20.58 8.47 19.43
N PRO A 218 19.89 9.55 19.81
CA PRO A 218 20.39 10.58 20.69
C PRO A 218 20.54 10.05 22.12
N ARG A 219 21.13 10.84 23.03
CA ARG A 219 21.18 10.44 24.44
C ARG A 219 19.79 10.45 25.08
N PRO A 220 19.54 9.62 26.11
CA PRO A 220 18.29 9.67 26.86
C PRO A 220 18.03 11.09 27.38
N HIS A 221 16.82 11.59 27.16
CA HIS A 221 16.41 12.97 27.51
C HIS A 221 17.24 14.06 26.81
N ALA A 222 17.64 13.82 25.56
CA ALA A 222 18.26 14.82 24.70
C ALA A 222 17.42 16.11 24.61
N ALA A 223 18.12 17.24 24.46
CA ALA A 223 17.48 18.52 24.22
C ALA A 223 16.89 18.58 22.81
N GLU A 224 15.93 19.49 22.58
CA GLU A 224 15.28 19.70 21.27
C GLU A 224 16.32 19.89 20.16
N GLU A 225 17.40 20.64 20.41
CA GLU A 225 18.46 20.85 19.41
C GLU A 225 19.25 19.58 19.08
N GLU A 226 19.47 18.68 20.04
CA GLU A 226 20.18 17.40 19.80
C GLU A 226 19.27 16.42 19.03
N LEU A 227 17.95 16.48 19.25
CA LEU A 227 16.97 15.71 18.48
C LEU A 227 16.90 16.19 17.03
N ASP A 228 16.81 17.50 16.82
CA ASP A 228 16.77 18.11 15.49
C ASP A 228 18.05 17.76 14.69
N GLU A 229 19.23 17.89 15.31
CA GLU A 229 20.51 17.49 14.68
C GLU A 229 20.57 16.00 14.33
N CYS A 230 20.03 15.13 15.21
CA CYS A 230 19.98 13.69 15.00
C CYS A 230 19.09 13.33 13.79
N VAL A 231 17.90 13.91 13.72
CA VAL A 231 16.95 13.71 12.61
C VAL A 231 17.53 14.27 11.31
N ASP A 232 18.09 15.47 11.31
CA ASP A 232 18.71 16.07 10.12
C ASP A 232 19.87 15.22 9.59
N GLN A 233 20.66 14.62 10.49
CA GLN A 233 21.73 13.70 10.09
C GLN A 233 21.15 12.41 9.49
N ARG A 234 20.08 11.87 10.09
CA ARG A 234 19.44 10.66 9.63
C ARG A 234 18.75 10.83 8.28
N VAL A 235 17.99 11.90 8.08
CA VAL A 235 17.35 12.23 6.80
C VAL A 235 18.40 12.30 5.68
N ARG A 236 19.52 12.98 5.91
CA ARG A 236 20.63 13.02 4.93
C ARG A 236 21.21 11.64 4.64
N GLN A 237 21.35 10.78 5.65
CA GLN A 237 21.81 9.40 5.45
C GLN A 237 20.82 8.63 4.57
N LEU A 238 19.51 8.74 4.83
CA LEU A 238 18.47 8.09 4.05
C LEU A 238 18.44 8.60 2.60
N GLU A 239 18.52 9.91 2.38
CA GLU A 239 18.62 10.51 1.05
C GLU A 239 19.88 10.05 0.28
N ASP A 240 21.04 9.99 0.97
CA ASP A 240 22.28 9.48 0.38
C ASP A 240 22.16 7.99 0.01
N LEU A 241 21.44 7.19 0.82
CA LEU A 241 21.19 5.77 0.56
C LEU A 241 20.24 5.58 -0.62
N GLU A 242 19.11 6.28 -0.62
CA GLU A 242 18.13 6.24 -1.72
C GLU A 242 18.82 6.61 -3.06
N ALA A 243 19.59 7.70 -3.08
CA ALA A 243 20.34 8.12 -4.26
C ALA A 243 21.39 7.09 -4.69
N ALA A 244 22.10 6.48 -3.74
CA ALA A 244 23.08 5.44 -4.05
C ALA A 244 22.42 4.20 -4.65
N PHE A 245 21.30 3.74 -4.11
CA PHE A 245 20.60 2.57 -4.61
C PHE A 245 19.91 2.84 -5.95
N ALA A 246 19.38 4.05 -6.18
CA ALA A 246 18.90 4.48 -7.50
C ALA A 246 20.01 4.44 -8.56
N ASP A 247 21.21 4.91 -8.24
CA ASP A 247 22.37 4.83 -9.15
C ASP A 247 22.80 3.37 -9.41
N LEU A 248 22.71 2.49 -8.42
CA LEU A 248 23.04 1.06 -8.57
C LEU A 248 22.07 0.32 -9.50
N LEU A 249 20.81 0.76 -9.58
CA LEU A 249 19.85 0.23 -10.56
C LEU A 249 20.24 0.59 -12.00
N GLU A 250 20.89 1.75 -12.21
CA GLU A 250 21.36 2.17 -13.53
C GLU A 250 22.74 1.57 -13.88
N ASP A 251 23.70 1.64 -12.96
CA ASP A 251 25.07 1.15 -13.12
C ASP A 251 25.71 0.74 -11.78
N ASP A 252 25.80 -0.56 -11.56
CA ASP A 252 26.44 -1.16 -10.39
C ASP A 252 27.96 -1.41 -10.57
N GLY A 253 28.58 -0.74 -11.54
CA GLY A 253 30.01 -0.82 -11.84
C GLY A 253 30.94 -0.38 -10.69
N GLU A 254 32.20 -0.83 -10.75
CA GLU A 254 33.19 -0.59 -9.68
C GLU A 254 33.44 0.91 -9.43
N ASP A 255 33.39 1.74 -10.48
CA ASP A 255 33.55 3.20 -10.38
C ASP A 255 32.38 3.85 -9.61
N THR A 256 31.14 3.46 -9.91
CA THR A 256 29.92 3.97 -9.24
C THR A 256 29.90 3.56 -7.77
N VAL A 257 30.16 2.28 -7.48
CA VAL A 257 30.25 1.77 -6.10
C VAL A 257 31.36 2.45 -5.32
N THR A 258 32.54 2.64 -5.93
CA THR A 258 33.68 3.31 -5.27
C THR A 258 33.44 4.78 -5.05
N ARG A 259 32.68 5.45 -5.93
CA ARG A 259 32.27 6.85 -5.76
C ARG A 259 31.41 6.99 -4.51
N TRP A 260 30.36 6.20 -4.38
CA TRP A 260 29.46 6.22 -3.22
C TRP A 260 30.16 5.78 -1.93
N ALA A 261 31.02 4.76 -1.98
CA ALA A 261 31.75 4.28 -0.81
C ALA A 261 32.74 5.29 -0.21
N ARG A 262 33.06 6.39 -0.92
CA ARG A 262 33.86 7.51 -0.39
C ARG A 262 33.05 8.45 0.49
N ASN A 263 31.72 8.41 0.43
CA ASN A 263 30.87 9.22 1.28
C ASN A 263 30.95 8.73 2.74
N PRO A 264 30.93 9.63 3.72
CA PRO A 264 30.89 9.24 5.14
C PRO A 264 29.72 8.28 5.41
N GLY A 265 29.98 7.17 6.10
CA GLY A 265 28.96 6.16 6.41
C GLY A 265 28.73 5.10 5.33
N MET A 266 29.19 5.31 4.09
CA MET A 266 28.91 4.41 2.95
C MET A 266 30.03 3.41 2.63
N ALA A 267 31.07 3.33 3.46
CA ALA A 267 32.25 2.51 3.19
C ALA A 267 31.93 1.00 3.07
N SER A 268 30.87 0.53 3.73
CA SER A 268 30.42 -0.87 3.66
C SER A 268 29.68 -1.22 2.37
N LEU A 269 29.27 -0.23 1.56
CA LEU A 269 28.54 -0.42 0.30
C LEU A 269 29.29 -1.32 -0.68
N THR A 270 30.62 -1.15 -0.81
CA THR A 270 31.44 -1.99 -1.70
C THR A 270 31.38 -3.46 -1.31
N ARG A 271 31.43 -3.76 0.00
CA ARG A 271 31.32 -5.14 0.50
C ARG A 271 29.92 -5.69 0.27
N LEU A 272 28.89 -4.89 0.48
CA LEU A 272 27.49 -5.26 0.24
C LEU A 272 27.26 -5.63 -1.22
N VAL A 273 27.60 -4.74 -2.15
CA VAL A 273 27.42 -4.96 -3.60
C VAL A 273 28.20 -6.18 -4.08
N SER A 274 29.44 -6.36 -3.61
CA SER A 274 30.24 -7.55 -3.93
C SER A 274 29.60 -8.85 -3.42
N SER A 275 29.09 -8.83 -2.18
CA SER A 275 28.38 -9.98 -1.59
C SER A 275 27.12 -10.33 -2.39
N LEU A 276 26.29 -9.33 -2.73
CA LEU A 276 25.07 -9.50 -3.51
C LEU A 276 25.37 -10.08 -4.90
N LYS A 277 26.32 -9.49 -5.63
CA LYS A 277 26.75 -9.95 -6.96
C LYS A 277 27.29 -11.38 -6.96
N SER A 278 27.92 -11.81 -5.87
CA SER A 278 28.42 -13.18 -5.74
C SER A 278 27.31 -14.23 -5.65
N ARG A 279 26.12 -13.84 -5.15
CA ARG A 279 24.94 -14.68 -5.00
C ARG A 279 24.01 -14.58 -6.20
N ASN A 280 23.82 -13.37 -6.72
CA ASN A 280 22.97 -13.08 -7.87
C ASN A 280 23.68 -12.04 -8.78
N PRO A 281 23.99 -12.35 -10.05
CA PRO A 281 24.64 -11.43 -10.98
C PRO A 281 23.86 -10.13 -11.25
N CYS A 282 22.56 -10.10 -11.00
CA CYS A 282 21.70 -8.92 -11.10
C CYS A 282 20.87 -8.83 -9.80
N PRO A 283 21.44 -8.24 -8.73
CA PRO A 283 20.73 -8.08 -7.48
C PRO A 283 19.51 -7.18 -7.63
N ASP A 284 18.45 -7.49 -6.90
CA ASP A 284 17.30 -6.59 -6.74
C ASP A 284 17.67 -5.50 -5.72
N TYR A 285 18.27 -4.42 -6.21
CA TYR A 285 18.73 -3.32 -5.36
C TYR A 285 17.57 -2.58 -4.68
N GLU A 286 16.38 -2.56 -5.29
CA GLU A 286 15.19 -1.97 -4.68
C GLU A 286 14.79 -2.77 -3.44
N MET A 287 14.62 -4.10 -3.58
CA MET A 287 14.30 -4.97 -2.44
C MET A 287 15.37 -4.91 -1.35
N VAL A 288 16.66 -4.80 -1.72
CA VAL A 288 17.75 -4.64 -0.74
C VAL A 288 17.67 -3.30 -0.02
N HIS A 289 17.33 -2.21 -0.72
CA HIS A 289 17.15 -0.89 -0.12
C HIS A 289 15.99 -0.93 0.89
N GLN A 290 14.82 -1.43 0.47
CA GLN A 290 13.64 -1.59 1.32
C GLN A 290 13.95 -2.46 2.55
N ALA A 291 14.61 -3.61 2.37
CA ALA A 291 15.08 -4.43 3.48
C ALA A 291 16.02 -3.67 4.44
N GLY A 292 16.91 -2.84 3.90
CA GLY A 292 17.85 -2.04 4.66
C GLY A 292 17.19 -1.01 5.57
N LEU A 293 16.12 -0.35 5.10
CA LEU A 293 15.34 0.62 5.88
C LEU A 293 14.73 0.00 7.14
N THR A 294 14.57 -1.31 7.18
CA THR A 294 13.99 -2.03 8.34
C THR A 294 15.02 -2.43 9.41
N CYS A 295 16.31 -2.15 9.20
CA CYS A 295 17.42 -2.63 10.04
C CYS A 295 18.17 -1.52 10.79
N ASP A 296 17.45 -0.52 11.27
CA ASP A 296 18.04 0.70 11.83
C ASP A 296 18.73 0.49 13.17
N SER A 297 18.03 -0.10 14.13
CA SER A 297 18.47 -0.27 15.52
C SER A 297 18.47 -1.73 15.98
N GLY A 298 17.86 -2.62 15.19
CA GLY A 298 17.81 -4.07 15.39
C GLY A 298 17.23 -4.77 14.16
N GLU A 299 17.27 -6.10 14.14
CA GLU A 299 16.62 -6.89 13.09
C GLU A 299 15.09 -6.84 13.24
N LEU A 300 14.37 -6.89 12.11
CA LEU A 300 12.94 -7.14 12.13
C LEU A 300 12.59 -8.45 12.86
N PRO A 301 11.44 -8.51 13.55
CA PRO A 301 10.96 -9.69 14.25
C PRO A 301 11.04 -10.98 13.41
N HIS A 302 11.64 -12.02 13.98
CA HIS A 302 11.68 -13.35 13.37
C HIS A 302 11.56 -14.41 14.46
N HIS A 303 10.41 -15.08 14.51
CA HIS A 303 10.14 -16.17 15.43
C HIS A 303 9.03 -17.09 14.88
N ILE A 304 9.43 -18.20 14.25
CA ILE A 304 8.49 -19.22 13.79
C ILE A 304 8.07 -20.09 14.99
N SER A 305 6.86 -19.88 15.49
CA SER A 305 6.35 -20.58 16.68
C SER A 305 5.95 -22.03 16.40
N SER A 306 6.07 -22.89 17.41
CA SER A 306 5.48 -24.24 17.36
C SER A 306 3.97 -24.20 17.59
N ASP A 307 3.26 -25.26 17.21
CA ASP A 307 1.81 -25.38 17.47
C ASP A 307 1.46 -25.21 18.96
N GLU A 308 2.28 -25.74 19.86
CA GLU A 308 2.08 -25.61 21.31
C GLU A 308 2.33 -24.19 21.82
N GLU A 309 3.17 -23.41 21.15
CA GLU A 309 3.39 -22.00 21.48
C GLU A 309 2.26 -21.13 20.97
N ILE A 310 1.82 -21.36 19.72
CA ILE A 310 0.63 -20.74 19.14
C ILE A 310 -0.57 -20.96 20.08
N ASP A 311 -0.80 -22.18 20.55
CA ASP A 311 -1.89 -22.48 21.50
C ASP A 311 -1.77 -21.72 22.83
N ARG A 312 -0.55 -21.54 23.34
CA ARG A 312 -0.30 -20.80 24.59
C ARG A 312 -0.47 -19.30 24.41
N LEU A 313 -0.14 -18.75 23.25
CA LEU A 313 -0.40 -17.35 22.90
C LEU A 313 -1.90 -17.11 22.69
N ILE A 314 -2.58 -17.98 21.93
CA ILE A 314 -4.04 -17.93 21.76
C ILE A 314 -4.76 -18.03 23.10
N SER A 315 -4.26 -18.87 24.01
CA SER A 315 -4.78 -18.95 25.39
C SER A 315 -4.58 -17.64 26.16
N ALA A 316 -3.43 -16.97 26.01
CA ALA A 316 -3.18 -15.67 26.64
C ALA A 316 -4.17 -14.62 26.12
N VAL A 317 -4.35 -14.56 24.79
CA VAL A 317 -5.33 -13.69 24.11
C VAL A 317 -6.74 -13.94 24.60
N GLN A 318 -7.18 -15.19 24.64
CA GLN A 318 -8.50 -15.56 25.14
C GLN A 318 -8.71 -15.08 26.58
N LEU A 319 -7.72 -15.26 27.46
CA LEU A 319 -7.85 -14.91 28.86
C LEU A 319 -8.01 -13.40 29.06
N PHE A 320 -7.24 -12.57 28.34
CA PHE A 320 -7.40 -11.12 28.49
C PHE A 320 -8.65 -10.61 27.77
N LEU A 321 -8.98 -11.10 26.57
CA LEU A 321 -10.20 -10.71 25.85
C LEU A 321 -11.47 -11.03 26.65
N LYS A 322 -11.49 -12.14 27.38
CA LYS A 322 -12.60 -12.51 28.27
C LYS A 322 -12.92 -11.47 29.35
N ALA A 323 -11.93 -10.71 29.79
CA ALA A 323 -12.09 -9.68 30.82
C ALA A 323 -12.30 -8.27 30.23
N LEU A 324 -12.16 -8.10 28.91
CA LEU A 324 -12.41 -6.84 28.22
C LEU A 324 -13.88 -6.74 27.77
N PRO A 325 -14.41 -5.52 27.56
CA PRO A 325 -15.72 -5.35 26.93
C PRO A 325 -15.73 -5.94 25.51
N LYS A 326 -16.90 -6.29 24.99
CA LYS A 326 -17.03 -6.78 23.60
C LYS A 326 -16.57 -5.70 22.60
N PRO A 327 -15.68 -6.01 21.65
CA PRO A 327 -15.25 -5.05 20.63
C PRO A 327 -16.42 -4.62 19.73
N THR A 328 -16.29 -3.44 19.12
CA THR A 328 -17.30 -2.95 18.17
C THR A 328 -17.18 -3.64 16.81
N LEU A 329 -15.94 -3.92 16.39
CA LEU A 329 -15.59 -4.70 15.21
C LEU A 329 -14.23 -5.37 15.45
N VAL A 330 -13.99 -6.48 14.76
CA VAL A 330 -12.68 -7.12 14.67
C VAL A 330 -12.16 -6.99 13.24
N THR A 331 -10.90 -6.59 13.12
CA THR A 331 -10.12 -6.67 11.87
C THR A 331 -8.99 -7.68 12.06
N MET A 332 -8.68 -8.41 11.01
CA MET A 332 -7.66 -9.44 11.03
C MET A 332 -6.86 -9.43 9.73
N SER A 333 -5.55 -9.26 9.83
CA SER A 333 -4.62 -9.39 8.70
C SER A 333 -4.05 -10.80 8.65
N ARG A 334 -3.92 -11.38 7.46
CA ARG A 334 -3.29 -12.71 7.28
C ARG A 334 -1.78 -12.60 7.13
N SER A 335 -1.30 -11.54 6.48
CA SER A 335 0.12 -11.26 6.23
C SER A 335 0.84 -12.49 5.68
N SER A 336 0.17 -13.22 4.77
CA SER A 336 0.70 -14.47 4.22
C SER A 336 1.34 -14.26 2.85
N LEU A 337 0.82 -13.33 2.04
CA LEU A 337 1.41 -12.96 0.74
C LEU A 337 2.68 -12.11 0.85
N ASP A 338 2.81 -11.32 1.92
CA ASP A 338 4.03 -10.55 2.23
C ASP A 338 5.09 -11.37 3.00
N GLU A 339 4.77 -12.64 3.29
CA GLU A 339 5.57 -13.63 4.00
C GLU A 339 5.89 -13.31 5.47
N TYR A 340 5.22 -12.37 6.13
CA TYR A 340 5.43 -12.12 7.57
C TYR A 340 4.80 -13.19 8.45
N CYS A 341 3.59 -13.65 8.15
CA CYS A 341 3.00 -14.84 8.74
C CYS A 341 3.33 -16.09 7.89
N PRO A 342 3.89 -17.17 8.48
CA PRO A 342 4.23 -18.37 7.71
C PRO A 342 3.01 -18.99 7.00
N VAL A 343 3.08 -19.14 5.67
CA VAL A 343 1.96 -19.58 4.83
C VAL A 343 1.43 -20.98 5.18
N GLU A 344 2.27 -21.82 5.78
CA GLU A 344 1.92 -23.15 6.27
C GLU A 344 1.17 -23.13 7.61
N GLN A 345 1.23 -22.01 8.34
CA GLN A 345 0.63 -21.84 9.67
C GLN A 345 -0.60 -20.93 9.63
N VAL A 346 -0.68 -19.96 8.70
CA VAL A 346 -1.70 -18.90 8.67
C VAL A 346 -3.14 -19.44 8.79
N ASP A 347 -3.51 -20.47 8.02
CA ASP A 347 -4.88 -21.01 8.04
C ASP A 347 -5.22 -21.70 9.39
N SER A 348 -4.24 -22.35 10.00
CA SER A 348 -4.35 -22.98 11.32
C SER A 348 -4.52 -21.93 12.41
N VAL A 349 -3.67 -20.89 12.41
CA VAL A 349 -3.73 -19.77 13.37
C VAL A 349 -5.07 -19.05 13.24
N GLN A 350 -5.45 -18.65 12.02
CA GLN A 350 -6.72 -17.97 11.73
C GLN A 350 -7.91 -18.76 12.30
N SER A 351 -7.97 -20.07 12.04
CA SER A 351 -9.06 -20.93 12.51
C SER A 351 -9.14 -20.99 14.04
N ARG A 352 -8.00 -21.04 14.74
CA ARG A 352 -7.95 -21.07 16.21
C ARG A 352 -8.35 -19.71 16.81
N VAL A 353 -7.93 -18.59 16.23
CA VAL A 353 -8.33 -17.24 16.67
C VAL A 353 -9.84 -17.04 16.47
N LEU A 354 -10.38 -17.40 15.31
CA LEU A 354 -11.81 -17.33 15.04
C LEU A 354 -12.62 -18.17 16.02
N ALA A 355 -12.16 -19.38 16.36
CA ALA A 355 -12.80 -20.23 17.37
C ALA A 355 -12.81 -19.58 18.76
N VAL A 356 -11.75 -18.87 19.15
CA VAL A 356 -11.71 -18.09 20.40
C VAL A 356 -12.72 -16.94 20.36
N LEU A 357 -12.76 -16.18 19.26
CA LEU A 357 -13.70 -15.07 19.10
C LEU A 357 -15.16 -15.53 19.16
N GLU A 358 -15.50 -16.63 18.48
CA GLU A 358 -16.85 -17.19 18.48
C GLU A 358 -17.25 -17.72 19.87
N ASN A 359 -16.33 -18.39 20.57
CA ASN A 359 -16.56 -18.87 21.92
C ASN A 359 -16.77 -17.74 22.94
N LEU A 360 -16.08 -16.60 22.78
CA LEU A 360 -16.21 -15.45 23.67
C LEU A 360 -17.45 -14.59 23.36
N TYR A 361 -17.77 -14.40 22.08
CA TYR A 361 -18.72 -13.37 21.66
C TYR A 361 -20.00 -13.88 20.98
N GLY A 362 -20.13 -15.20 20.81
CA GLY A 362 -21.22 -15.86 20.09
C GLY A 362 -20.99 -15.87 18.58
N PRO A 363 -22.04 -16.13 17.78
CA PRO A 363 -21.97 -16.13 16.33
C PRO A 363 -21.32 -14.86 15.76
N LEU A 364 -20.43 -15.05 14.79
CA LEU A 364 -19.65 -13.99 14.15
C LEU A 364 -20.23 -13.68 12.77
N ASP A 365 -20.31 -12.39 12.44
CA ASP A 365 -20.55 -11.92 11.07
C ASP A 365 -19.20 -11.89 10.35
N LEU A 366 -18.78 -13.06 9.86
CA LEU A 366 -17.44 -13.29 9.31
C LEU A 366 -17.38 -12.92 7.82
N HIS A 367 -16.47 -12.02 7.47
CA HIS A 367 -16.16 -11.61 6.09
C HIS A 367 -14.71 -11.97 5.78
N ARG A 368 -14.49 -12.70 4.69
CA ARG A 368 -13.18 -13.18 4.25
C ARG A 368 -12.78 -12.49 2.96
N ASP A 369 -12.37 -11.24 3.08
CA ASP A 369 -12.06 -10.38 1.94
C ASP A 369 -10.79 -10.85 1.19
N TYR A 370 -9.93 -11.64 1.84
CA TYR A 370 -8.83 -12.33 1.18
C TYR A 370 -9.32 -13.44 0.24
N GLU A 371 -10.43 -14.12 0.55
CA GLU A 371 -11.05 -15.11 -0.34
C GLU A 371 -11.74 -14.43 -1.53
N ASN A 372 -12.13 -13.18 -1.37
CA ASN A 372 -12.71 -12.36 -2.43
C ASN A 372 -11.69 -11.99 -3.53
N SER A 373 -10.38 -12.12 -3.31
CA SER A 373 -9.42 -12.17 -4.43
C SER A 373 -9.69 -13.33 -5.39
N SER A 374 -10.36 -14.39 -4.92
CA SER A 374 -10.83 -15.53 -5.71
C SER A 374 -12.37 -15.59 -5.91
N THR A 375 -13.16 -14.84 -5.14
CA THR A 375 -14.65 -14.92 -5.14
C THR A 375 -15.42 -13.59 -5.23
N GLU A 376 -14.79 -12.41 -5.31
CA GLU A 376 -15.44 -11.13 -5.74
C GLU A 376 -15.65 -11.05 -7.27
N THR A 377 -15.98 -12.18 -7.90
CA THR A 377 -16.43 -12.26 -9.29
C THR A 377 -17.94 -12.09 -9.46
N GLN A 378 -18.61 -11.40 -8.55
CA GLN A 378 -20.02 -11.02 -8.66
C GLN A 378 -20.19 -9.70 -7.89
N ASP A 379 -19.69 -8.55 -8.33
CA ASP A 379 -20.19 -7.80 -9.49
C ASP A 379 -19.20 -6.70 -9.93
N CYS A 380 -17.88 -6.93 -9.81
CA CYS A 380 -16.89 -6.05 -10.43
C CYS A 380 -16.45 -6.62 -11.80
N PRO A 381 -16.56 -5.88 -12.92
CA PRO A 381 -16.14 -6.39 -14.22
C PRO A 381 -14.62 -6.60 -14.36
N PHE A 382 -13.80 -6.08 -13.44
CA PHE A 382 -12.35 -6.16 -13.45
C PHE A 382 -11.81 -6.70 -12.11
N HIS A 383 -10.85 -7.62 -12.18
CA HIS A 383 -10.12 -8.24 -11.06
C HIS A 383 -8.88 -7.44 -10.64
N SER A 384 -8.21 -6.81 -11.61
CA SER A 384 -6.93 -6.15 -11.43
C SER A 384 -6.92 -4.79 -12.14
N SER A 385 -6.16 -3.84 -11.58
CA SER A 385 -5.89 -2.59 -12.29
C SER A 385 -5.00 -2.85 -13.51
N THR A 386 -5.07 -2.00 -14.54
CA THR A 386 -4.19 -2.13 -15.71
C THR A 386 -2.70 -2.04 -15.33
N GLY A 387 -2.37 -1.26 -14.29
CA GLY A 387 -1.02 -1.12 -13.77
C GLY A 387 -0.55 -2.38 -13.04
N ASN A 388 -1.43 -3.02 -12.26
CA ASN A 388 -1.11 -4.24 -11.50
C ASN A 388 -0.76 -5.39 -12.46
N VAL A 389 -1.58 -5.58 -13.50
CA VAL A 389 -1.29 -6.58 -14.54
C VAL A 389 0.02 -6.21 -15.29
N SER A 390 0.26 -4.92 -15.56
CA SER A 390 1.50 -4.52 -16.23
C SER A 390 2.75 -4.76 -15.37
N ALA A 391 2.66 -4.64 -14.04
CA ALA A 391 3.76 -4.89 -13.12
C ALA A 391 4.11 -6.39 -13.07
N LEU A 392 3.11 -7.26 -13.19
CA LEU A 392 3.30 -8.72 -13.26
C LEU A 392 4.03 -9.16 -14.54
N TYR A 393 3.82 -8.44 -15.64
CA TYR A 393 4.39 -8.75 -16.97
C TYR A 393 5.42 -7.70 -17.42
N GLU A 394 6.31 -7.30 -16.52
CA GLU A 394 7.25 -6.23 -16.80
C GLU A 394 8.22 -6.58 -17.96
N THR A 395 8.34 -5.66 -18.91
CA THR A 395 9.28 -5.65 -20.06
C THR A 395 10.30 -4.51 -19.93
N ASP A 396 11.45 -4.58 -20.61
CA ASP A 396 12.50 -3.52 -20.55
C ASP A 396 12.05 -2.14 -21.07
N ILE A 397 10.84 -2.06 -21.66
CA ILE A 397 10.22 -0.81 -22.15
C ILE A 397 8.91 -0.50 -21.43
N THR A 398 8.63 -1.19 -20.32
CA THR A 398 7.45 -0.92 -19.49
C THR A 398 7.67 0.41 -18.79
N PRO A 399 6.75 1.37 -18.94
CA PRO A 399 6.92 2.66 -18.29
C PRO A 399 6.65 2.53 -16.79
N ALA A 400 7.27 3.42 -16.01
CA ALA A 400 7.04 3.53 -14.57
C ALA A 400 5.54 3.67 -14.24
N GLY A 401 5.10 3.15 -13.09
CA GLY A 401 3.69 3.03 -12.72
C GLY A 401 2.87 4.33 -12.81
N TRP A 402 3.48 5.48 -12.46
CA TRP A 402 2.81 6.78 -12.57
C TRP A 402 2.42 7.15 -14.01
N THR A 403 3.10 6.60 -15.02
CA THR A 403 2.82 6.84 -16.44
C THR A 403 1.42 6.35 -16.84
N PHE A 404 0.87 5.35 -16.15
CA PHE A 404 -0.48 4.86 -16.40
C PHE A 404 -1.58 5.88 -16.07
N SER A 405 -1.26 6.95 -15.34
CA SER A 405 -2.17 8.10 -15.13
C SER A 405 -2.58 8.80 -16.43
N ILE A 406 -1.84 8.61 -17.54
CA ILE A 406 -2.17 9.13 -18.86
C ILE A 406 -3.55 8.68 -19.35
N TRP A 407 -4.02 7.50 -18.93
CA TRP A 407 -5.37 7.02 -19.23
C TRP A 407 -6.45 7.97 -18.71
N GLY A 408 -6.25 8.57 -17.53
CA GLY A 408 -7.17 9.57 -16.98
C GLY A 408 -7.25 10.83 -17.86
N VAL A 409 -6.11 11.30 -18.37
CA VAL A 409 -6.04 12.43 -19.32
C VAL A 409 -6.73 12.09 -20.63
N ILE A 410 -6.41 10.92 -21.19
CA ILE A 410 -7.00 10.40 -22.43
C ILE A 410 -8.52 10.30 -22.29
N TYR A 411 -9.04 9.60 -21.27
CA TYR A 411 -10.47 9.41 -21.11
C TYR A 411 -11.22 10.71 -20.85
N THR A 412 -10.61 11.67 -20.15
CA THR A 412 -11.17 13.02 -20.00
C THR A 412 -11.32 13.70 -21.37
N TRP A 413 -10.28 13.63 -22.20
CA TRP A 413 -10.31 14.25 -23.53
C TRP A 413 -11.29 13.55 -24.47
N LEU A 414 -11.32 12.22 -24.46
CA LEU A 414 -12.26 11.42 -25.25
C LEU A 414 -13.70 11.67 -24.82
N THR A 415 -13.95 11.91 -23.54
CA THR A 415 -15.28 12.31 -23.04
C THR A 415 -15.69 13.67 -23.61
N LEU A 416 -14.78 14.64 -23.64
CA LEU A 416 -15.04 15.95 -24.27
C LEU A 416 -15.30 15.82 -25.78
N LEU A 417 -14.57 14.93 -26.48
CA LEU A 417 -14.81 14.59 -27.88
C LEU A 417 -16.22 14.02 -28.08
N VAL A 418 -16.64 13.06 -27.25
CA VAL A 418 -17.98 12.44 -27.32
C VAL A 418 -19.07 13.48 -27.06
N ILE A 419 -18.91 14.33 -26.05
CA ILE A 419 -19.86 15.42 -25.77
C ILE A 419 -19.97 16.37 -26.96
N TYR A 420 -18.83 16.79 -27.51
CA TYR A 420 -18.79 17.71 -28.64
C TYR A 420 -19.44 17.10 -29.89
N THR A 421 -19.11 15.86 -30.25
CA THR A 421 -19.68 15.19 -31.43
C THR A 421 -21.16 14.85 -31.26
N THR A 422 -21.61 14.51 -30.04
CA THR A 422 -23.04 14.28 -29.74
C THR A 422 -23.85 15.56 -29.83
N SER A 423 -23.24 16.72 -29.54
CA SER A 423 -23.91 18.02 -29.70
C SER A 423 -24.39 18.28 -31.14
N TYR A 424 -23.78 17.65 -32.15
CA TYR A 424 -24.15 17.82 -33.56
C TYR A 424 -25.59 17.37 -33.83
N VAL A 425 -26.11 16.39 -33.07
CA VAL A 425 -27.51 15.92 -33.18
C VAL A 425 -28.50 17.06 -32.92
N PHE A 426 -28.18 17.95 -31.98
CA PHE A 426 -29.03 19.07 -31.58
C PHE A 426 -28.75 20.35 -32.38
N ARG A 427 -27.89 20.28 -33.40
CA ARG A 427 -27.48 21.41 -34.24
C ARG A 427 -28.01 21.26 -35.66
N GLY A 428 -27.79 22.28 -36.49
CA GLY A 428 -28.27 22.32 -37.87
C GLY A 428 -27.66 21.22 -38.76
N SER A 429 -28.26 21.01 -39.94
CA SER A 429 -27.86 19.97 -40.90
C SER A 429 -26.37 19.98 -41.25
N TRP A 430 -25.75 21.16 -41.32
CA TRP A 430 -24.33 21.31 -41.58
C TRP A 430 -23.42 20.56 -40.59
N ALA A 431 -23.79 20.53 -39.30
CA ALA A 431 -23.00 19.88 -38.25
C ALA A 431 -23.14 18.35 -38.32
N GLN A 432 -24.35 17.88 -38.65
CA GLN A 432 -24.64 16.45 -38.81
C GLN A 432 -23.92 15.83 -40.01
N THR A 433 -23.63 16.63 -41.04
CA THR A 433 -22.88 16.20 -42.23
C THR A 433 -21.38 16.47 -42.15
N LEU A 434 -20.90 17.07 -41.05
CA LEU A 434 -19.51 17.51 -40.95
C LEU A 434 -18.53 16.33 -40.90
N LEU A 435 -18.81 15.31 -40.08
CA LEU A 435 -18.01 14.10 -40.00
C LEU A 435 -18.67 12.97 -40.82
N PRO A 436 -17.89 12.19 -41.60
CA PRO A 436 -18.45 11.12 -42.42
C PRO A 436 -18.95 9.96 -41.54
N TYR A 437 -19.92 9.18 -42.02
CA TYR A 437 -20.42 8.01 -41.29
C TYR A 437 -19.32 7.00 -40.93
N THR A 438 -18.28 6.89 -41.76
CA THR A 438 -17.08 6.07 -41.48
C THR A 438 -16.40 6.48 -40.17
N PHE A 439 -16.32 7.78 -39.87
CA PHE A 439 -15.77 8.27 -38.61
C PHE A 439 -16.54 7.69 -37.41
N TYR A 440 -17.86 7.83 -37.42
CA TYR A 440 -18.71 7.37 -36.33
C TYR A 440 -18.67 5.86 -36.15
N PHE A 441 -18.63 5.10 -37.25
CA PHE A 441 -18.49 3.65 -37.21
C PHE A 441 -17.15 3.23 -36.62
N CYS A 442 -16.04 3.78 -37.10
CA CYS A 442 -14.71 3.50 -36.58
C CYS A 442 -14.57 3.89 -35.11
N TRP A 443 -15.12 5.03 -34.72
CA TRP A 443 -15.10 5.49 -33.33
C TRP A 443 -15.91 4.59 -32.39
N MET A 444 -17.13 4.21 -32.80
CA MET A 444 -17.95 3.27 -32.01
C MET A 444 -17.27 1.91 -31.89
N ALA A 445 -16.72 1.38 -32.98
CA ALA A 445 -15.98 0.13 -32.96
C ALA A 445 -14.77 0.22 -32.02
N ASN A 446 -14.05 1.34 -32.04
CA ASN A 446 -12.90 1.58 -31.18
C ASN A 446 -13.28 1.61 -29.68
N LEU A 447 -14.39 2.25 -29.31
CA LEU A 447 -14.90 2.22 -27.92
C LEU A 447 -15.22 0.80 -27.47
N VAL A 448 -15.84 0.00 -28.35
CA VAL A 448 -16.13 -1.42 -28.07
C VAL A 448 -14.84 -2.22 -27.91
N LEU A 449 -13.86 -2.02 -28.80
CA LEU A 449 -12.56 -2.68 -28.72
C LEU A 449 -11.80 -2.28 -27.44
N ASN A 450 -11.89 -1.03 -26.99
CA ASN A 450 -11.27 -0.59 -25.73
C ASN A 450 -11.89 -1.30 -24.51
N MET A 451 -13.21 -1.45 -24.46
CA MET A 451 -13.88 -2.23 -23.42
C MET A 451 -13.48 -3.71 -23.46
N ILE A 452 -13.39 -4.30 -24.66
CA ILE A 452 -12.92 -5.68 -24.84
C ILE A 452 -11.47 -5.81 -24.38
N TRP A 453 -10.60 -4.87 -24.74
CA TRP A 453 -9.19 -4.89 -24.34
C TRP A 453 -9.04 -4.86 -22.81
N LEU A 454 -9.76 -3.98 -22.11
CA LEU A 454 -9.70 -3.93 -20.64
C LEU A 454 -10.06 -5.29 -20.02
N LEU A 455 -11.08 -5.98 -20.54
CA LEU A 455 -11.47 -7.31 -20.07
C LEU A 455 -10.42 -8.37 -20.41
N LEU A 456 -9.83 -8.35 -21.60
CA LEU A 456 -8.82 -9.33 -21.99
C LEU A 456 -7.50 -9.14 -21.22
N TRP A 457 -7.13 -7.89 -20.97
CA TRP A 457 -5.96 -7.49 -20.20
C TRP A 457 -6.09 -7.95 -18.75
N ASP A 458 -7.23 -7.68 -18.13
CA ASP A 458 -7.59 -8.11 -16.79
C ASP A 458 -7.56 -9.64 -16.61
N ARG A 459 -7.97 -10.39 -17.64
CA ARG A 459 -7.94 -11.87 -17.63
C ARG A 459 -6.61 -12.47 -18.10
N GLU A 460 -5.58 -11.64 -18.22
CA GLU A 460 -4.22 -12.04 -18.61
C GLU A 460 -4.13 -12.74 -19.99
N LEU A 461 -5.10 -12.50 -20.88
CA LEU A 461 -5.13 -13.07 -22.22
C LEU A 461 -4.27 -12.24 -23.19
N MET A 462 -2.95 -12.23 -22.97
CA MET A 462 -2.01 -11.27 -23.60
C MET A 462 -2.03 -11.28 -25.12
N LEU A 463 -2.07 -12.45 -25.75
CA LEU A 463 -2.14 -12.56 -27.21
C LEU A 463 -3.45 -11.99 -27.76
N ALA A 464 -4.58 -12.24 -27.10
CA ALA A 464 -5.87 -11.71 -27.50
C ALA A 464 -5.91 -10.19 -27.28
N ALA A 465 -5.40 -9.71 -26.14
CA ALA A 465 -5.26 -8.29 -25.84
C ALA A 465 -4.41 -7.56 -26.89
N LEU A 466 -3.34 -8.20 -27.40
CA LEU A 466 -2.48 -7.65 -28.45
C LEU A 466 -3.25 -7.46 -29.75
N VAL A 467 -3.97 -8.48 -30.20
CA VAL A 467 -4.80 -8.40 -31.42
C VAL A 467 -5.81 -7.26 -31.30
N VAL A 468 -6.47 -7.11 -30.13
CA VAL A 468 -7.44 -6.05 -29.91
C VAL A 468 -6.78 -4.67 -29.88
N LEU A 469 -5.61 -4.51 -29.26
CA LEU A 469 -4.86 -3.24 -29.31
C LEU A 469 -4.49 -2.83 -30.73
N ILE A 470 -4.05 -3.77 -31.58
CA ILE A 470 -3.76 -3.50 -32.99
C ILE A 470 -5.03 -3.03 -33.73
N LEU A 471 -6.18 -3.68 -33.49
CA LEU A 471 -7.46 -3.25 -34.06
C LEU A 471 -7.89 -1.87 -33.54
N MET A 472 -7.61 -1.55 -32.27
CA MET A 472 -7.85 -0.21 -31.72
C MET A 472 -7.03 0.84 -32.47
N VAL A 473 -5.73 0.59 -32.67
CA VAL A 473 -4.85 1.50 -33.43
C VAL A 473 -5.36 1.70 -34.86
N ILE A 474 -5.75 0.63 -35.56
CA ILE A 474 -6.27 0.75 -36.94
C ILE A 474 -7.56 1.58 -36.99
N THR A 475 -8.48 1.32 -36.07
CA THR A 475 -9.77 2.02 -36.01
C THR A 475 -9.62 3.49 -35.60
N SER A 476 -8.74 3.80 -34.66
CA SER A 476 -8.46 5.17 -34.22
C SER A 476 -7.69 5.97 -35.29
N CYS A 477 -6.71 5.38 -35.97
CA CYS A 477 -6.05 5.96 -37.14
C CYS A 477 -7.04 6.29 -38.26
N THR A 478 -7.97 5.37 -38.55
CA THR A 478 -9.01 5.60 -39.58
C THR A 478 -9.96 6.72 -39.20
N ALA A 479 -10.37 6.80 -37.93
CA ALA A 479 -11.20 7.89 -37.41
C ALA A 479 -10.46 9.24 -37.49
N LEU A 480 -9.19 9.28 -37.07
CA LEU A 480 -8.36 10.48 -37.18
C LEU A 480 -8.22 10.95 -38.63
N PHE A 481 -7.93 10.03 -39.56
CA PHE A 481 -7.87 10.32 -41.00
C PHE A 481 -9.18 10.93 -41.53
N CYS A 482 -10.32 10.33 -41.19
CA CYS A 482 -11.64 10.84 -41.59
C CYS A 482 -11.89 12.26 -41.06
N CYS A 483 -11.50 12.53 -39.81
CA CYS A 483 -11.63 13.85 -39.21
C CYS A 483 -10.71 14.88 -39.88
N CYS A 484 -9.46 14.52 -40.16
CA CYS A 484 -8.50 15.37 -40.87
C CYS A 484 -9.00 15.68 -42.28
N PHE A 485 -9.47 14.67 -43.02
CA PHE A 485 -10.05 14.84 -44.35
C PHE A 485 -11.26 15.78 -44.33
N ALA A 486 -12.19 15.59 -43.39
CA ALA A 486 -13.35 16.48 -43.24
C ALA A 486 -12.92 17.93 -42.91
N THR A 487 -11.89 18.09 -42.08
CA THR A 487 -11.37 19.40 -41.70
C THR A 487 -10.66 20.10 -42.85
N ASP A 488 -9.99 19.35 -43.72
CA ASP A 488 -9.38 19.89 -44.94
C ASP A 488 -10.47 20.33 -45.93
N TYR A 489 -11.43 19.44 -46.20
CA TYR A 489 -12.52 19.68 -47.14
C TYR A 489 -13.41 20.89 -46.75
N TYR A 490 -13.80 20.98 -45.46
CA TYR A 490 -14.67 22.06 -44.96
C TYR A 490 -13.90 23.21 -44.30
N GLY A 491 -12.56 23.17 -44.26
CA GLY A 491 -11.75 24.03 -43.40
C GLY A 491 -11.92 25.52 -43.65
N LEU A 492 -11.90 25.95 -44.92
CA LEU A 492 -12.10 27.35 -45.30
C LEU A 492 -13.52 27.84 -44.96
N TRP A 493 -14.53 26.99 -45.19
CA TRP A 493 -15.91 27.30 -44.85
C TRP A 493 -16.12 27.42 -43.34
N LEU A 494 -15.55 26.49 -42.56
CA LEU A 494 -15.57 26.55 -41.10
C LEU A 494 -14.81 27.77 -40.58
N GLN A 495 -13.70 28.17 -41.20
CA GLN A 495 -12.95 29.35 -40.77
C GLN A 495 -13.78 30.64 -40.92
N GLU A 496 -14.55 30.75 -42.01
CA GLU A 496 -15.36 31.93 -42.32
C GLU A 496 -16.63 32.00 -41.46
N TYR A 497 -17.37 30.88 -41.34
CA TYR A 497 -18.71 30.86 -40.73
C TYR A 497 -18.75 30.26 -39.32
N HIS A 498 -17.81 29.38 -38.96
CA HIS A 498 -17.86 28.54 -37.76
C HIS A 498 -16.48 28.38 -37.07
N ARG A 499 -15.74 29.49 -36.90
CA ARG A 499 -14.35 29.46 -36.42
C ARG A 499 -14.16 28.76 -35.07
N LYS A 500 -15.16 28.84 -34.19
CA LYS A 500 -15.15 28.13 -32.89
C LYS A 500 -15.24 26.62 -33.08
N ASP A 501 -16.05 26.14 -34.02
CA ASP A 501 -16.17 24.72 -34.34
C ASP A 501 -14.90 24.19 -35.01
N LEU A 502 -14.25 24.98 -35.86
CA LEU A 502 -12.93 24.62 -36.41
C LEU A 502 -11.89 24.43 -35.30
N PHE A 503 -11.90 25.32 -34.30
CA PHE A 503 -11.03 25.20 -33.13
C PHE A 503 -11.35 23.95 -32.31
N CYS A 504 -12.62 23.71 -32.00
CA CYS A 504 -13.05 22.51 -31.27
C CYS A 504 -12.74 21.22 -32.04
N LEU A 505 -12.87 21.20 -33.36
CA LEU A 505 -12.55 20.04 -34.20
C LEU A 505 -11.05 19.69 -34.12
N ARG A 506 -10.17 20.69 -34.16
CA ARG A 506 -8.72 20.48 -34.00
C ARG A 506 -8.34 20.07 -32.58
N VAL A 507 -8.81 20.81 -31.59
CA VAL A 507 -8.37 20.62 -30.20
C VAL A 507 -9.06 19.45 -29.52
N LEU A 508 -10.37 19.28 -29.67
CA LEU A 508 -11.10 18.21 -28.97
C LEU A 508 -11.08 16.91 -29.75
N VAL A 509 -11.22 16.96 -31.08
CA VAL A 509 -11.36 15.75 -31.90
C VAL A 509 -10.01 15.27 -32.42
N GLN A 510 -9.28 16.08 -33.20
CA GLN A 510 -8.02 15.66 -33.79
C GLN A 510 -6.94 15.40 -32.74
N ASN A 511 -6.66 16.35 -31.84
CA ASN A 511 -5.62 16.16 -30.82
C ASN A 511 -5.98 15.06 -29.81
N GLY A 512 -7.27 14.96 -29.44
CA GLY A 512 -7.75 13.91 -28.55
C GLY A 512 -7.56 12.52 -29.16
N LEU A 513 -7.95 12.35 -30.43
CA LEU A 513 -7.71 11.10 -31.16
C LEU A 513 -6.23 10.84 -31.39
N ALA A 514 -5.43 11.85 -31.72
CA ALA A 514 -3.99 11.70 -31.95
C ALA A 514 -3.27 11.22 -30.69
N LEU A 515 -3.53 11.86 -29.53
CA LEU A 515 -2.95 11.44 -28.25
C LEU A 515 -3.35 9.99 -27.91
N TYR A 516 -4.63 9.68 -28.06
CA TYR A 516 -5.15 8.34 -27.81
C TYR A 516 -4.51 7.30 -28.74
N THR A 517 -4.46 7.57 -30.04
CA THR A 517 -3.84 6.70 -31.05
C THR A 517 -2.38 6.44 -30.72
N THR A 518 -1.60 7.50 -30.45
CA THR A 518 -0.18 7.38 -30.09
C THR A 518 0.01 6.50 -28.87
N TRP A 519 -0.77 6.72 -27.81
CA TRP A 519 -0.68 5.90 -26.60
C TRP A 519 -1.07 4.44 -26.87
N THR A 520 -2.14 4.19 -27.62
CA THR A 520 -2.55 2.82 -27.97
C THR A 520 -1.53 2.10 -28.86
N SER A 521 -0.81 2.83 -29.73
CA SER A 521 0.30 2.27 -30.51
C SER A 521 1.44 1.82 -29.58
N ILE A 522 1.85 2.69 -28.65
CA ILE A 522 2.88 2.35 -27.65
C ILE A 522 2.45 1.15 -26.81
N ALA A 523 1.22 1.15 -26.30
CA ALA A 523 0.66 0.04 -25.53
C ALA A 523 0.64 -1.27 -26.33
N SER A 524 0.35 -1.22 -27.62
CA SER A 524 0.39 -2.41 -28.49
C SER A 524 1.79 -2.99 -28.64
N LEU A 525 2.82 -2.14 -28.67
CA LEU A 525 4.22 -2.55 -28.79
C LEU A 525 4.77 -3.08 -27.46
N ILE A 526 4.37 -2.48 -26.33
CA ILE A 526 4.66 -3.03 -25.00
C ILE A 526 4.05 -4.43 -24.88
N ASN A 527 2.77 -4.60 -25.24
CA ASN A 527 2.12 -5.91 -25.18
C ASN A 527 2.70 -6.91 -26.21
N PHE A 528 3.18 -6.43 -27.36
CA PHE A 528 3.91 -7.26 -28.32
C PHE A 528 5.22 -7.79 -27.71
N SER A 529 5.98 -6.92 -27.03
CA SER A 529 7.17 -7.31 -26.28
C SER A 529 6.86 -8.39 -25.24
N MET A 530 5.76 -8.21 -24.49
CA MET A 530 5.28 -9.19 -23.49
C MET A 530 4.99 -10.55 -24.14
N VAL A 531 4.22 -10.58 -25.23
CA VAL A 531 3.87 -11.82 -25.94
C VAL A 531 5.11 -12.54 -26.49
N LEU A 532 6.08 -11.80 -27.06
CA LEU A 532 7.34 -12.38 -27.50
C LEU A 532 8.12 -13.02 -26.34
N HIS A 533 8.15 -12.36 -25.19
CA HIS A 533 8.81 -12.89 -24.01
C HIS A 533 8.15 -14.19 -23.52
N LEU A 534 6.81 -14.22 -23.49
CA LEU A 534 6.04 -15.44 -23.16
C LEU A 534 6.28 -16.60 -24.14
N TRP A 535 6.72 -16.31 -25.36
CA TRP A 535 7.13 -17.30 -26.36
C TRP A 535 8.62 -17.68 -26.30
N GLY A 536 9.34 -17.25 -25.26
CA GLY A 536 10.73 -17.62 -24.99
C GLY A 536 11.78 -16.72 -25.63
N VAL A 537 11.38 -15.53 -26.14
CA VAL A 537 12.34 -14.52 -26.61
C VAL A 537 12.93 -13.78 -25.40
N ALA A 538 14.23 -13.50 -25.42
CA ALA A 538 14.87 -12.71 -24.37
C ALA A 538 14.24 -11.31 -24.25
N LYS A 539 14.04 -10.83 -23.01
CA LYS A 539 13.39 -9.53 -22.67
C LYS A 539 13.98 -8.37 -23.50
N SER A 540 15.31 -8.30 -23.57
CA SER A 540 16.04 -7.28 -24.34
C SER A 540 15.84 -7.35 -25.86
N THR A 541 15.71 -8.56 -26.41
CA THR A 541 15.46 -8.77 -27.85
C THR A 541 14.03 -8.40 -28.22
N ALA A 542 13.06 -8.77 -27.39
CA ALA A 542 11.65 -8.41 -27.57
C ALA A 542 11.43 -6.90 -27.47
N ALA A 543 12.08 -6.24 -26.50
CA ALA A 543 12.10 -4.80 -26.33
C ALA A 543 12.72 -4.10 -27.55
N THR A 544 13.89 -4.55 -28.01
CA THR A 544 14.56 -3.99 -29.19
C THR A 544 13.69 -4.11 -30.45
N ALA A 545 13.05 -5.26 -30.67
CA ALA A 545 12.14 -5.44 -31.80
C ALA A 545 10.98 -4.44 -31.76
N SER A 546 10.38 -4.25 -30.58
CA SER A 546 9.29 -3.29 -30.37
C SER A 546 9.73 -1.85 -30.60
N LEU A 547 10.93 -1.46 -30.13
CA LEU A 547 11.50 -0.13 -30.36
C LEU A 547 11.86 0.11 -31.83
N CYS A 548 12.32 -0.91 -32.56
CA CYS A 548 12.56 -0.80 -34.00
C CYS A 548 11.26 -0.57 -34.79
N ILE A 549 10.17 -1.24 -34.39
CA ILE A 549 8.84 -1.00 -34.98
C ILE A 549 8.38 0.43 -34.68
N LEU A 550 8.49 0.87 -33.42
CA LEU A 550 8.16 2.24 -33.03
C LEU A 550 8.96 3.27 -33.85
N PHE A 551 10.26 3.04 -34.03
CA PHE A 551 11.11 3.91 -34.84
C PHE A 551 10.64 3.95 -36.30
N ALA A 552 10.28 2.81 -36.88
CA ALA A 552 9.75 2.77 -38.25
C ALA A 552 8.41 3.52 -38.37
N GLU A 553 7.53 3.42 -37.37
CA GLU A 553 6.27 4.17 -37.32
C GLU A 553 6.52 5.68 -37.25
N VAL A 554 7.44 6.13 -36.40
CA VAL A 554 7.82 7.55 -36.27
C VAL A 554 8.45 8.10 -37.54
N VAL A 555 9.24 7.30 -38.27
CA VAL A 555 9.84 7.72 -39.55
C VAL A 555 8.81 7.80 -40.69
N ALA A 556 7.77 6.97 -40.64
CA ALA A 556 6.71 6.95 -41.65
C ALA A 556 5.69 8.09 -41.47
N TRP A 557 5.57 8.63 -40.25
CA TRP A 557 4.68 9.73 -39.88
C TRP A 557 5.27 11.10 -40.24
#